data_AF-A0A1A8K4D6-F1
#
_entry.id   AF-A0A1A8K4D6-F1
#
_cell.length_a   1.000
_cell.length_b   1.000
_cell.length_c   1.000
_cell.angle_alpha   90.00
_cell.angle_beta   90.00
_cell.angle_gamma   90.00
#
_symmetry.space_group_name_H-M   'P 1'
#
loop_
_entity.id
_entity.type
_entity.pdbx_description
1 polymer ?
#
loop_
_entity_poly.entity_id
_entity_poly.type
_entity_poly.pdbx_seq_one_letter_code
_entity_poly.pdbx_strand_id
1 'polypeptide(L)'
;NFSAYAEYSPCRTSDPDPEGQGFCQAGFSVDFTKDGRLVVGGPGSFYWQGQVMTAGVAEILNGYSLKAVLRRVAGEKQTVMAEDTNDDSYLGYSVAVGEFTGDSEQELIAGVPRGAHSFGYVAMINSTNLTFIQNFTGEQMASYFGYSVAVSDLNGDGTDDIMVGAPLYMERETETKPRE
;
A
#
# COMPACT_ATOMS: atom_id res chain seq x y z
N ASN A 1 3.24 13.63 25.36
CA ASN A 1 4.66 13.89 25.67
C ASN A 1 5.48 13.24 24.57
N PHE A 2 5.91 14.00 23.55
CA PHE A 2 6.68 13.49 22.40
C PHE A 2 8.18 13.45 22.73
N SER A 3 8.56 12.73 23.78
CA SER A 3 9.94 12.70 24.27
C SER A 3 10.83 11.67 23.56
N ALA A 4 10.23 10.76 22.79
CA ALA A 4 10.95 9.75 22.00
C ALA A 4 10.50 9.81 20.55
N TYR A 5 11.46 9.88 19.63
CA TYR A 5 11.25 9.86 18.19
C TYR A 5 12.37 9.06 17.53
N ALA A 6 12.06 8.47 16.38
CA ALA A 6 13.02 7.80 15.52
C ALA A 6 12.68 8.10 14.07
N GLU A 7 13.71 8.20 13.23
CA GLU A 7 13.53 8.24 11.78
C GLU A 7 13.43 6.80 11.26
N TYR A 8 12.43 6.55 10.43
CA TYR A 8 12.27 5.31 9.67
C TYR A 8 12.19 5.67 8.18
N SER A 9 13.23 5.30 7.43
CA SER A 9 13.35 5.57 6.00
C SER A 9 13.72 4.29 5.26
N PRO A 10 12.78 3.34 5.12
CA PRO A 10 13.06 1.97 4.65
C PRO A 10 13.61 1.90 3.21
N CYS A 11 13.30 2.90 2.40
CA CYS A 11 13.79 3.03 1.03
C CYS A 11 15.12 3.79 0.91
N ARG A 12 15.67 4.32 2.02
CA ARG A 12 17.00 4.95 2.01
C ARG A 12 18.06 3.85 2.09
N THR A 13 18.35 3.24 0.94
CA THR A 13 19.28 2.12 0.79
C THR A 13 20.48 2.51 -0.07
N SER A 14 21.36 1.54 -0.37
CA SER A 14 22.49 1.71 -1.28
C SER A 14 22.11 1.59 -2.76
N ASP A 15 20.81 1.52 -3.09
CA ASP A 15 20.28 1.36 -4.43
C ASP A 15 19.42 2.59 -4.82
N PRO A 16 20.07 3.71 -5.14
CA PRO A 16 19.42 5.01 -5.33
C PRO A 16 18.88 5.23 -6.74
N ASP A 17 18.99 4.23 -7.63
CA ASP A 17 18.57 4.35 -9.02
C ASP A 17 17.09 3.95 -9.18
N PRO A 18 16.46 4.23 -10.33
CA PRO A 18 15.06 3.87 -10.59
C PRO A 18 14.80 2.36 -10.52
N GLU A 19 15.78 1.52 -10.90
CA GLU A 19 15.72 0.06 -10.76
C GLU A 19 15.53 -0.38 -9.31
N GLY A 20 15.99 0.45 -8.36
CA GLY A 20 15.99 0.18 -6.93
C GLY A 20 14.93 0.97 -6.18
N GLN A 21 15.36 1.73 -5.17
CA GLN A 21 14.48 2.46 -4.25
C GLN A 21 14.72 3.96 -4.23
N GLY A 22 15.52 4.51 -5.16
CA GLY A 22 15.82 5.94 -5.23
C GLY A 22 14.60 6.84 -5.33
N PHE A 23 13.58 6.38 -6.06
CA PHE A 23 12.33 7.08 -6.29
C PHE A 23 11.16 6.50 -5.47
N CYS A 24 11.45 5.63 -4.50
CA CYS A 24 10.43 4.91 -3.73
C CYS A 24 9.33 5.78 -3.12
N GLN A 25 9.69 6.94 -2.56
CA GLN A 25 8.77 7.84 -1.86
C GLN A 25 8.03 7.15 -0.70
N ALA A 26 8.73 6.30 0.06
CA ALA A 26 8.20 5.66 1.26
C ALA A 26 7.59 6.70 2.22
N GLY A 27 6.37 6.42 2.69
CA GLY A 27 5.58 7.33 3.51
C GLY A 27 4.49 8.07 2.72
N PHE A 28 4.36 7.77 1.42
CA PHE A 28 3.27 8.26 0.59
C PHE A 28 1.90 7.86 1.16
N SER A 29 1.80 6.63 1.68
CA SER A 29 0.66 6.15 2.46
C SER A 29 1.17 5.37 3.68
N VAL A 30 0.43 5.45 4.79
CA VAL A 30 0.82 4.83 6.07
C VAL A 30 -0.40 4.34 6.84
N ASP A 31 -0.25 3.23 7.57
CA ASP A 31 -1.25 2.73 8.51
C ASP A 31 -0.58 1.89 9.62
N PHE A 32 -1.34 1.48 10.64
CA PHE A 32 -0.87 0.64 11.73
C PHE A 32 -1.72 -0.61 11.92
N THR A 33 -1.05 -1.74 12.12
CA THR A 33 -1.70 -2.96 12.58
C THR A 33 -1.97 -2.90 14.10
N LYS A 34 -2.93 -3.70 14.56
CA LYS A 34 -3.33 -3.83 15.98
C LYS A 34 -2.19 -4.37 16.85
N ASP A 35 -1.28 -5.17 16.28
CA ASP A 35 -0.07 -5.68 16.96
C ASP A 35 1.09 -4.68 17.01
N GLY A 36 0.89 -3.44 16.51
CA GLY A 36 1.86 -2.36 16.64
C GLY A 36 2.95 -2.35 15.58
N ARG A 37 2.64 -2.85 14.37
CA ARG A 37 3.50 -2.70 13.19
C ARG A 37 3.05 -1.49 12.37
N LEU A 38 4.03 -0.73 11.90
CA LEU A 38 3.85 0.32 10.91
C LEU A 38 3.81 -0.32 9.52
N VAL A 39 2.84 0.09 8.71
CA VAL A 39 2.70 -0.24 7.29
C VAL A 39 2.99 1.01 6.48
N VAL A 40 3.84 0.90 5.47
CA VAL A 40 4.28 2.03 4.64
C VAL A 40 4.19 1.67 3.18
N GLY A 41 3.50 2.50 2.40
CA GLY A 41 3.50 2.46 0.94
C GLY A 41 4.61 3.33 0.33
N GLY A 42 5.22 2.83 -0.73
CA GLY A 42 6.25 3.50 -1.53
C GLY A 42 6.00 3.25 -3.01
N PRO A 43 5.17 4.05 -3.68
CA PRO A 43 4.71 3.78 -5.06
C PRO A 43 5.79 3.90 -6.13
N GLY A 44 6.96 4.46 -5.84
CA GLY A 44 8.00 4.68 -6.84
C GLY A 44 9.17 3.70 -6.81
N SER A 45 9.11 2.62 -6.02
CA SER A 45 10.16 1.60 -6.01
C SER A 45 10.12 0.80 -7.31
N PHE A 46 11.29 0.37 -7.78
CA PHE A 46 11.49 -0.55 -8.91
C PHE A 46 10.74 -0.08 -10.17
N TYR A 47 11.18 0.98 -10.83
CA TYR A 47 10.51 1.56 -12.00
C TYR A 47 9.01 1.83 -11.78
N TRP A 48 8.68 2.35 -10.60
CA TRP A 48 7.30 2.64 -10.19
C TRP A 48 6.36 1.41 -10.19
N GLN A 49 6.90 0.19 -10.06
CA GLN A 49 6.10 -0.97 -9.65
C GLN A 49 5.41 -0.66 -8.31
N GLY A 50 6.16 -0.05 -7.39
CA GLY A 50 5.74 0.30 -6.05
C GLY A 50 6.03 -0.80 -5.03
N GLN A 51 5.80 -0.49 -3.75
CA GLN A 51 6.20 -1.35 -2.65
C GLN A 51 5.36 -1.12 -1.39
N VAL A 52 5.14 -2.20 -0.63
CA VAL A 52 4.60 -2.15 0.73
C VAL A 52 5.66 -2.67 1.69
N MET A 53 5.88 -1.95 2.78
CA MET A 53 6.91 -2.24 3.78
C MET A 53 6.27 -2.28 5.17
N THR A 54 6.71 -3.20 6.03
CA THR A 54 6.26 -3.27 7.42
C THR A 54 7.42 -3.41 8.40
N ALA A 55 7.33 -2.71 9.52
CA ALA A 55 8.27 -2.84 10.63
C ALA A 55 7.56 -2.63 11.96
N GLY A 56 7.99 -3.32 13.01
CA GLY A 56 7.43 -3.12 14.34
C GLY A 56 7.85 -1.76 14.90
N VAL A 57 6.92 -1.04 15.52
CA VAL A 57 7.17 0.30 16.05
C VAL A 57 8.21 0.27 17.17
N ALA A 58 8.20 -0.78 18.00
CA ALA A 58 9.20 -0.97 19.05
C ALA A 58 10.60 -1.13 18.46
N GLU A 59 10.76 -1.89 17.38
CA GLU A 59 12.02 -2.12 16.68
C GLU A 59 12.50 -0.88 15.93
N ILE A 60 11.59 -0.05 15.40
CA ILE A 60 11.94 1.25 14.82
C ILE A 60 12.58 2.15 15.88
N LEU A 61 11.96 2.24 17.07
CA LEU A 61 12.47 3.04 18.18
C LEU A 61 13.77 2.47 18.76
N ASN A 62 13.85 1.15 18.88
CA ASN A 62 15.00 0.44 19.43
C ASN A 62 16.17 0.45 18.45
N GLY A 63 17.30 1.03 18.85
CA GLY A 63 18.49 1.09 18.00
C GLY A 63 18.46 2.21 16.96
N TYR A 64 17.58 3.20 17.12
CA TYR A 64 17.70 4.45 16.36
C TYR A 64 19.00 5.18 16.69
N SER A 65 19.73 5.61 15.65
CA SER A 65 20.96 6.37 15.77
C SER A 65 21.08 7.35 14.61
N LEU A 66 21.32 8.62 14.92
CA LEU A 66 21.54 9.68 13.93
C LEU A 66 22.77 9.45 13.04
N LYS A 67 23.68 8.54 13.43
CA LYS A 67 24.88 8.21 12.64
C LYS A 67 24.61 7.14 11.58
N ALA A 68 23.59 6.31 11.78
CA ALA A 68 23.28 5.18 10.90
C ALA A 68 22.24 5.61 9.85
N VAL A 69 22.71 6.31 8.81
CA VAL A 69 21.84 6.86 7.75
C VAL A 69 21.17 5.73 6.95
N LEU A 70 21.92 4.69 6.58
CA LEU A 70 21.41 3.48 5.92
C LEU A 70 21.13 2.40 6.97
N ARG A 71 19.99 2.47 7.64
CA ARG A 71 19.59 1.54 8.70
C ARG A 71 18.48 0.63 8.20
N ARG A 72 18.66 -0.68 8.39
CA ARG A 72 17.61 -1.69 8.26
C ARG A 72 17.06 -2.05 9.64
N VAL A 73 15.73 -2.05 9.80
CA VAL A 73 15.10 -2.39 11.07
C VAL A 73 15.03 -3.92 11.21
N ALA A 74 15.25 -4.43 12.42
CA ALA A 74 15.14 -5.87 12.67
C ALA A 74 13.69 -6.35 12.45
N GLY A 75 13.50 -7.44 11.71
CA GLY A 75 12.16 -7.96 11.41
C GLY A 75 11.34 -7.11 10.42
N GLU A 76 11.99 -6.15 9.76
CA GLU A 76 11.41 -5.40 8.64
C GLU A 76 11.14 -6.32 7.45
N LYS A 77 9.96 -6.17 6.84
CA LYS A 77 9.52 -6.92 5.67
C LYS A 77 9.15 -5.94 4.58
N GLN A 78 9.43 -6.28 3.34
CA GLN A 78 9.07 -5.46 2.19
C GLN A 78 8.63 -6.38 1.05
N THR A 79 7.65 -5.96 0.24
CA THR A 79 7.40 -6.61 -1.05
C THR A 79 8.63 -6.47 -1.93
N VAL A 80 8.84 -7.42 -2.85
CA VAL A 80 10.03 -7.48 -3.70
C VAL A 80 9.71 -7.02 -5.12
N MET A 81 10.74 -6.68 -5.87
CA MET A 81 10.66 -6.41 -7.30
C MET A 81 10.00 -7.58 -8.05
N ALA A 82 9.10 -7.25 -8.96
CA ALA A 82 8.42 -8.17 -9.87
C ALA A 82 8.96 -8.03 -11.30
N GLU A 83 8.40 -8.78 -12.24
CA GLU A 83 8.70 -8.63 -13.67
C GLU A 83 8.32 -7.24 -14.19
N ASP A 84 9.02 -6.77 -15.23
CA ASP A 84 8.87 -5.46 -15.88
C ASP A 84 7.44 -5.17 -16.37
N THR A 85 6.63 -6.19 -16.60
CA THR A 85 5.19 -6.06 -16.88
C THR A 85 4.40 -5.37 -15.76
N ASN A 86 4.96 -5.26 -14.56
CA ASN A 86 4.38 -4.58 -13.41
C ASN A 86 4.89 -3.16 -13.22
N ASP A 87 5.83 -2.69 -14.05
CA ASP A 87 6.31 -1.31 -14.00
C ASP A 87 5.13 -0.32 -14.14
N ASP A 88 5.32 0.91 -13.66
CA ASP A 88 4.28 1.95 -13.70
C ASP A 88 2.95 1.61 -12.97
N SER A 89 2.94 0.65 -12.03
CA SER A 89 1.71 0.19 -11.36
C SER A 89 1.32 0.97 -10.10
N TYR A 90 2.31 1.52 -9.37
CA TYR A 90 2.16 2.31 -8.14
C TYR A 90 1.62 1.53 -6.93
N LEU A 91 2.10 0.32 -6.68
CA LEU A 91 1.76 -0.43 -5.46
C LEU A 91 2.08 0.38 -4.19
N GLY A 92 1.13 0.42 -3.26
CA GLY A 92 1.27 1.20 -2.02
C GLY A 92 0.90 2.67 -2.19
N TYR A 93 0.18 3.03 -3.26
CA TYR A 93 -0.37 4.38 -3.40
C TYR A 93 -1.32 4.73 -2.25
N SER A 94 -2.13 3.77 -1.83
CA SER A 94 -2.91 3.83 -0.59
C SER A 94 -2.71 2.54 0.18
N VAL A 95 -2.81 2.58 1.50
CA VAL A 95 -2.77 1.38 2.36
C VAL A 95 -3.86 1.46 3.41
N ALA A 96 -4.35 0.29 3.82
CA ALA A 96 -5.23 0.11 4.95
C ALA A 96 -5.00 -1.27 5.57
N VAL A 97 -5.43 -1.48 6.81
CA VAL A 97 -5.29 -2.75 7.53
C VAL A 97 -6.65 -3.23 8.06
N GLY A 98 -6.94 -4.53 7.93
CA GLY A 98 -8.14 -5.15 8.49
C GLY A 98 -8.07 -6.66 8.54
N GLU A 99 -9.07 -7.30 9.11
CA GLU A 99 -9.27 -8.75 9.12
C GLU A 99 -10.20 -9.13 7.98
N PHE A 100 -9.77 -9.98 7.04
CA PHE A 100 -10.63 -10.41 5.93
C PHE A 100 -10.73 -11.93 5.75
N THR A 101 -9.98 -12.71 6.52
CA THR A 101 -9.84 -14.16 6.30
C THR A 101 -10.51 -15.02 7.36
N GLY A 102 -11.04 -14.43 8.44
CA GLY A 102 -11.69 -15.13 9.55
C GLY A 102 -10.72 -15.87 10.49
N ASP A 103 -9.41 -15.63 10.39
CA ASP A 103 -8.38 -16.26 11.22
C ASP A 103 -7.91 -15.39 12.40
N SER A 104 -8.52 -14.21 12.57
CA SER A 104 -8.15 -13.20 13.58
C SER A 104 -6.79 -12.53 13.39
N GLU A 105 -6.11 -12.77 12.27
CA GLU A 105 -4.93 -12.03 11.84
C GLU A 105 -5.33 -10.93 10.86
N GLN A 106 -4.59 -9.81 10.87
CA GLN A 106 -4.88 -8.72 9.94
C GLN A 106 -4.12 -8.88 8.63
N GLU A 107 -4.77 -8.56 7.52
CA GLU A 107 -4.15 -8.37 6.21
C GLU A 107 -3.95 -6.88 5.93
N LEU A 108 -3.11 -6.62 4.93
CA LEU A 108 -2.86 -5.30 4.38
C LEU A 108 -3.60 -5.18 3.06
N ILE A 109 -4.30 -4.07 2.88
CA ILE A 109 -4.84 -3.66 1.59
C ILE A 109 -3.91 -2.60 1.01
N ALA A 110 -3.52 -2.76 -0.25
CA ALA A 110 -2.68 -1.79 -0.95
C ALA A 110 -3.30 -1.41 -2.30
N GLY A 111 -3.50 -0.12 -2.53
CA GLY A 111 -3.94 0.41 -3.81
C GLY A 111 -2.82 0.39 -4.87
N VAL A 112 -3.20 0.01 -6.09
CA VAL A 112 -2.34 -0.10 -7.27
C VAL A 112 -3.05 0.56 -8.47
N PRO A 113 -3.22 1.90 -8.46
CA PRO A 113 -4.18 2.59 -9.34
C PRO A 113 -3.83 2.58 -10.83
N ARG A 114 -2.56 2.30 -11.18
CA ARG A 114 -2.13 2.20 -12.59
C ARG A 114 -1.92 0.77 -13.06
N GLY A 115 -2.00 -0.20 -12.14
CA GLY A 115 -1.92 -1.62 -12.45
C GLY A 115 -3.05 -2.12 -13.34
N ALA A 116 -2.92 -3.35 -13.84
CA ALA A 116 -3.88 -3.98 -14.75
C ALA A 116 -4.23 -3.08 -15.96
N HIS A 117 -3.21 -2.59 -16.67
CA HIS A 117 -3.38 -1.66 -17.80
C HIS A 117 -4.21 -0.40 -17.46
N SER A 118 -3.95 0.19 -16.28
CA SER A 118 -4.66 1.36 -15.78
C SER A 118 -6.15 1.18 -15.49
N PHE A 119 -6.66 -0.07 -15.41
CA PHE A 119 -7.94 -0.31 -14.73
C PHE A 119 -7.84 -0.03 -13.24
N GLY A 120 -6.63 -0.18 -12.67
CA GLY A 120 -6.38 -0.07 -11.24
C GLY A 120 -6.87 -1.29 -10.48
N TYR A 121 -6.21 -1.63 -9.40
CA TYR A 121 -6.66 -2.68 -8.50
C TYR A 121 -6.26 -2.39 -7.04
N VAL A 122 -6.85 -3.12 -6.11
CA VAL A 122 -6.35 -3.22 -4.74
C VAL A 122 -5.88 -4.65 -4.48
N ALA A 123 -4.73 -4.78 -3.81
CA ALA A 123 -4.13 -6.05 -3.43
C ALA A 123 -4.34 -6.31 -1.95
N MET A 124 -4.86 -7.49 -1.62
CA MET A 124 -4.87 -8.04 -0.28
C MET A 124 -3.57 -8.83 -0.06
N ILE A 125 -2.84 -8.48 1.00
CA ILE A 125 -1.50 -8.97 1.30
C ILE A 125 -1.47 -9.49 2.72
N ASN A 126 -0.94 -10.69 2.93
CA ASN A 126 -0.75 -11.26 4.26
C ASN A 126 0.27 -10.41 5.06
N SER A 127 -0.11 -9.92 6.24
CA SER A 127 0.77 -9.03 7.04
C SER A 127 2.03 -9.73 7.58
N THR A 128 1.98 -11.05 7.75
CA THR A 128 3.07 -11.84 8.32
C THR A 128 4.18 -12.10 7.32
N ASN A 129 3.91 -12.39 6.05
CA ASN A 129 4.96 -12.73 5.08
C ASN A 129 4.95 -11.86 3.81
N LEU A 130 4.01 -10.92 3.70
CA LEU A 130 3.78 -10.08 2.53
C LEU A 130 3.47 -10.85 1.25
N THR A 131 2.92 -12.06 1.35
CA THR A 131 2.40 -12.78 0.18
C THR A 131 1.06 -12.21 -0.24
N PHE A 132 0.87 -12.04 -1.55
CA PHE A 132 -0.41 -11.63 -2.13
C PHE A 132 -1.44 -12.75 -1.99
N ILE A 133 -2.64 -12.39 -1.52
CA ILE A 133 -3.77 -13.31 -1.30
C ILE A 133 -4.75 -13.19 -2.47
N GLN A 134 -5.25 -11.97 -2.71
CA GLN A 134 -6.28 -11.71 -3.71
C GLN A 134 -6.17 -10.27 -4.23
N ASN A 135 -6.58 -10.05 -5.47
CA ASN A 135 -6.70 -8.72 -6.06
C ASN A 135 -8.17 -8.44 -6.45
N PHE A 136 -8.58 -7.19 -6.29
CA PHE A 136 -9.85 -6.67 -6.78
C PHE A 136 -9.58 -5.59 -7.82
N THR A 137 -9.99 -5.82 -9.06
CA THR A 137 -9.70 -4.93 -10.20
C THR A 137 -10.87 -3.99 -10.46
N GLY A 138 -10.57 -2.72 -10.76
CA GLY A 138 -11.57 -1.75 -11.17
C GLY A 138 -12.20 -2.08 -12.52
N GLU A 139 -13.38 -1.52 -12.78
CA GLU A 139 -14.17 -1.83 -13.98
C GLU A 139 -13.92 -0.86 -15.15
N GLN A 140 -13.30 0.29 -14.88
CA GLN A 140 -13.10 1.34 -15.86
C GLN A 140 -11.64 1.79 -15.90
N MET A 141 -11.05 1.74 -17.10
CA MET A 141 -9.71 2.29 -17.36
C MET A 141 -9.62 3.75 -16.96
N ALA A 142 -8.49 4.12 -16.38
CA ALA A 142 -8.14 5.47 -15.93
C ALA A 142 -9.10 6.07 -14.88
N SER A 143 -9.95 5.25 -14.25
CA SER A 143 -10.80 5.68 -13.12
C SER A 143 -10.01 5.91 -11.82
N TYR A 144 -8.73 5.51 -11.81
CA TYR A 144 -7.83 5.56 -10.67
C TYR A 144 -8.32 4.72 -9.48
N PHE A 145 -8.97 3.58 -9.78
CA PHE A 145 -9.42 2.61 -8.79
C PHE A 145 -8.26 2.15 -7.90
N GLY A 146 -8.38 2.32 -6.58
CA GLY A 146 -7.28 2.12 -5.63
C GLY A 146 -6.60 3.43 -5.20
N TYR A 147 -7.13 4.59 -5.61
CA TYR A 147 -6.67 5.91 -5.16
C TYR A 147 -6.62 6.03 -3.64
N SER A 148 -7.71 5.64 -2.99
CA SER A 148 -7.90 5.65 -1.55
C SER A 148 -8.56 4.35 -1.15
N VAL A 149 -8.13 3.79 -0.03
CA VAL A 149 -8.73 2.60 0.56
C VAL A 149 -9.11 2.88 2.00
N ALA A 150 -10.22 2.31 2.44
CA ALA A 150 -10.65 2.34 3.83
C ALA A 150 -11.26 0.98 4.18
N VAL A 151 -11.15 0.61 5.45
CA VAL A 151 -11.50 -0.73 5.92
C VAL A 151 -12.27 -0.62 7.22
N SER A 152 -13.38 -1.35 7.32
CA SER A 152 -14.23 -1.45 8.51
C SER A 152 -15.26 -2.55 8.30
N ASP A 153 -15.63 -3.29 9.34
CA ASP A 153 -16.86 -4.09 9.34
C ASP A 153 -18.09 -3.17 9.16
N LEU A 154 -18.70 -3.17 7.98
CA LEU A 154 -19.86 -2.33 7.64
C LEU A 154 -21.18 -3.08 7.83
N ASN A 155 -21.15 -4.41 7.76
CA ASN A 155 -22.33 -5.25 7.75
C ASN A 155 -22.61 -5.94 9.11
N GLY A 156 -21.66 -5.87 10.05
CA GLY A 156 -21.73 -6.41 11.40
C GLY A 156 -21.50 -7.92 11.50
N ASP A 157 -20.83 -8.55 10.53
CA ASP A 157 -20.57 -10.00 10.50
C ASP A 157 -19.28 -10.41 11.22
N GLY A 158 -18.48 -9.43 11.66
CA GLY A 158 -17.21 -9.65 12.37
C GLY A 158 -15.98 -9.72 11.47
N THR A 159 -16.14 -9.61 10.15
CA THR A 159 -15.07 -9.47 9.17
C THR A 159 -15.05 -8.03 8.67
N ASP A 160 -13.87 -7.46 8.42
CA ASP A 160 -13.81 -6.11 7.87
C ASP A 160 -14.19 -6.09 6.37
N ASP A 161 -14.87 -5.03 5.93
CA ASP A 161 -15.17 -4.78 4.51
C ASP A 161 -14.18 -3.79 3.89
N ILE A 162 -13.88 -3.95 2.59
CA ILE A 162 -12.98 -3.06 1.84
C ILE A 162 -13.80 -2.01 1.07
N MET A 163 -13.51 -0.73 1.32
CA MET A 163 -13.99 0.39 0.51
C MET A 163 -12.87 0.92 -0.38
N VAL A 164 -13.12 1.02 -1.68
CA VAL A 164 -12.14 1.49 -2.67
C VAL A 164 -12.63 2.72 -3.41
N GLY A 165 -11.80 3.77 -3.43
CA GLY A 165 -12.04 4.98 -4.20
C GLY A 165 -11.58 4.85 -5.66
N ALA A 166 -12.43 5.28 -6.58
CA ALA A 166 -12.13 5.45 -8.00
C ALA A 166 -12.59 6.86 -8.44
N PRO A 167 -11.88 7.92 -8.02
CA PRO A 167 -12.37 9.31 -8.12
C PRO A 167 -12.56 9.82 -9.54
N LEU A 168 -11.95 9.15 -10.53
CA LEU A 168 -12.07 9.52 -11.95
C LEU A 168 -13.05 8.60 -12.70
N TYR A 169 -13.83 7.79 -11.98
CA TYR A 169 -14.88 6.97 -12.58
C TYR A 169 -15.93 7.88 -13.23
N MET A 170 -16.23 7.61 -14.49
CA MET A 170 -17.26 8.29 -15.25
C MET A 170 -18.50 7.40 -15.37
N GLU A 171 -19.62 7.86 -14.83
CA GLU A 171 -20.91 7.24 -15.08
C GLU A 171 -21.36 7.52 -16.52
N ARG A 172 -22.00 6.54 -17.15
CA ARG A 172 -22.67 6.76 -18.43
C ARG A 172 -23.98 7.49 -18.17
N GLU A 173 -24.06 8.76 -18.55
CA GLU A 173 -25.36 9.41 -18.69
C GLU A 173 -26.09 8.79 -19.89
N THR A 174 -27.13 8.01 -19.61
CA THR A 174 -28.11 7.65 -20.64
C THR A 174 -29.08 8.82 -20.79
N GLU A 175 -28.76 9.78 -21.66
CA GLU A 175 -29.75 10.78 -22.07
C GLU A 175 -30.92 10.08 -22.78
N THR A 176 -32.07 9.97 -22.12
CA THR A 176 -33.30 9.46 -22.75
C THR A 176 -33.96 10.46 -23.71
N LYS A 177 -33.48 11.71 -23.78
CA LYS A 177 -33.91 12.71 -24.77
C LYS A 177 -32.76 13.69 -25.06
N PRO A 178 -32.40 13.94 -26.34
CA PRO A 178 -31.49 15.02 -26.67
C PRO A 178 -32.12 16.36 -26.24
N ARG A 179 -31.34 17.20 -25.56
CA ARG A 179 -31.71 18.61 -25.34
C ARG A 179 -31.45 19.38 -26.63
N GLU A 180 -32.53 19.81 -27.28
CA GLU A 180 -32.51 20.85 -28.33
C GLU A 180 -32.27 22.24 -27.75
#